data_AF-A0A7Y5U8M2-F1
#
_entry.id   AF-A0A7Y5U8M2-F1
#
_cell.length_a   1.000
_cell.length_b   1.000
_cell.length_c   1.000
_cell.angle_alpha   90.00
_cell.angle_beta   90.00
_cell.angle_gamma   90.00
#
_symmetry.space_group_name_H-M   'P 1'
#
loop_
_entity.id
_entity.type
_entity.pdbx_description
1 polymer ?
#
loop_
_entity_poly.entity_id
_entity_poly.type
_entity_poly.pdbx_seq_one_letter_code
_entity_poly.pdbx_strand_id
1 'polypeptide(L)'
;MHHLLSPKVHGIIDYLAVAMLAVAPALFGFAGIAAYLCYASAVGLLGLSLLTAYPLGIAHVIPFTIHGGIEVGMTLALVAAPWLFGFSDVPAARNFFLISGVALGAVYLATNYKAADSYRKERPIAVTRESYGWRT
;
A
#
# COMPACT_ATOMS: atom_id res chain seq x y z
N MET A 1 16.07 -8.67 -14.54
CA MET A 1 16.04 -8.50 -13.07
C MET A 1 15.27 -9.67 -12.49
N HIS A 2 15.83 -10.44 -11.57
CA HIS A 2 15.07 -11.47 -10.86
C HIS A 2 14.12 -10.77 -9.90
N HIS A 3 12.82 -10.76 -10.20
CA HIS A 3 11.83 -10.20 -9.29
C HIS A 3 11.61 -11.20 -8.16
N LEU A 4 11.93 -10.79 -6.92
CA LEU A 4 12.03 -11.69 -5.77
C LEU A 4 10.70 -11.84 -5.02
N LEU A 5 9.85 -10.81 -5.02
CA LEU A 5 8.61 -10.82 -4.26
C LEU A 5 7.43 -11.30 -5.11
N SER A 6 6.81 -12.38 -4.64
CA SER A 6 5.53 -12.84 -5.16
C SER A 6 4.39 -11.91 -4.70
N PRO A 7 3.26 -11.83 -5.45
CA PRO A 7 2.12 -10.99 -5.07
C PRO A 7 1.55 -11.30 -3.68
N LYS A 8 1.62 -12.56 -3.24
CA LYS A 8 1.19 -12.96 -1.89
C LYS A 8 2.09 -12.35 -0.82
N VAL A 9 3.41 -12.43 -1.00
CA VAL A 9 4.38 -11.89 -0.03
C VAL A 9 4.28 -10.36 0.01
N HIS A 10 4.14 -9.71 -1.14
CA HIS A 10 3.89 -8.28 -1.21
C HIS A 10 2.64 -7.88 -0.40
N GLY A 11 1.50 -8.55 -0.60
CA GLY A 11 0.30 -8.26 0.17
C GLY A 11 0.47 -8.44 1.68
N ILE A 12 1.27 -9.41 2.14
CA ILE A 12 1.60 -9.54 3.58
C ILE A 12 2.35 -8.29 4.07
N ILE A 13 3.31 -7.82 3.27
CA ILE A 13 4.10 -6.63 3.59
C ILE A 13 3.19 -5.39 3.66
N ASP A 14 2.21 -5.25 2.75
CA ASP A 14 1.24 -4.14 2.82
C ASP A 14 0.51 -4.11 4.16
N TYR A 15 -0.06 -5.24 4.58
CA TYR A 15 -0.82 -5.29 5.83
C TYR A 15 0.06 -5.03 7.06
N LEU A 16 1.33 -5.45 7.02
CA LEU A 16 2.30 -5.10 8.05
C LEU A 16 2.64 -3.60 8.03
N ALA A 17 2.78 -2.99 6.86
CA ALA A 17 3.00 -1.56 6.71
C ALA A 17 1.78 -0.75 7.21
N VAL A 18 0.55 -1.19 6.91
CA VAL A 18 -0.69 -0.61 7.45
C VAL A 18 -0.66 -0.65 8.98
N ALA A 19 -0.37 -1.80 9.57
CA ALA A 19 -0.31 -1.94 11.03
C ALA A 19 0.77 -1.04 11.63
N MET A 20 1.95 -0.99 11.03
CA MET A 20 3.05 -0.14 11.50
C MET A 20 2.68 1.35 11.42
N LEU A 21 2.12 1.81 10.30
CA LEU A 21 1.65 3.19 10.13
C LEU A 21 0.55 3.55 11.13
N ALA A 22 -0.38 2.63 11.40
CA ALA A 22 -1.47 2.87 12.35
C ALA A 22 -0.98 2.95 13.81
N VAL A 23 0.01 2.16 14.20
CA VAL A 23 0.50 2.09 15.59
C VAL A 23 1.64 3.07 15.85
N ALA A 24 2.36 3.52 14.81
CA ALA A 24 3.51 4.43 14.93
C ALA A 24 3.24 5.70 15.75
N PRO A 25 2.11 6.42 15.60
CA PRO A 25 1.85 7.58 16.44
C PRO A 25 1.83 7.27 17.94
N ALA A 26 1.26 6.12 18.34
CA ALA A 26 1.25 5.68 19.72
C ALA A 26 2.63 5.19 20.19
N LEU A 27 3.36 4.47 19.35
CA LEU A 27 4.69 3.92 19.69
C LEU A 27 5.75 5.02 19.86
N PHE A 28 5.70 6.05 19.04
CA PHE A 28 6.74 7.08 18.96
C PHE A 28 6.29 8.46 19.47
N GLY A 29 5.05 8.56 19.96
CA GLY A 29 4.48 9.80 20.46
C GLY A 29 4.27 10.87 19.38
N PHE A 30 3.95 10.48 18.16
CA PHE A 30 3.65 11.47 17.10
C PHE A 30 2.33 12.16 17.39
N ALA A 31 2.29 13.46 17.14
CA ALA A 31 1.10 14.30 17.29
C ALA A 31 0.93 15.21 16.07
N GLY A 32 -0.25 15.84 15.96
CA GLY A 32 -0.56 16.78 14.90
C GLY A 32 -0.46 16.17 13.50
N ILE A 33 0.19 16.91 12.59
CA ILE A 33 0.23 16.54 11.17
C ILE A 33 0.95 15.22 10.90
N ALA A 34 2.02 14.90 11.64
CA ALA A 34 2.73 13.63 11.48
C ALA A 34 1.83 12.43 11.83
N ALA A 35 1.09 12.52 12.95
CA ALA A 35 0.14 11.47 13.33
C ALA A 35 -1.00 11.34 12.32
N TYR A 36 -1.56 12.47 11.87
CA TYR A 36 -2.60 12.48 10.83
C TYR A 36 -2.13 11.79 9.56
N LEU A 37 -0.93 12.11 9.07
CA LEU A 37 -0.36 11.51 7.87
C LEU A 37 -0.12 10.00 8.05
N CYS A 38 0.33 9.55 9.22
CA CYS A 38 0.42 8.12 9.53
C CYS A 38 -0.94 7.42 9.38
N TYR A 39 -1.99 7.96 10.00
CA TYR A 39 -3.33 7.38 9.92
C TYR A 39 -3.91 7.43 8.50
N ALA A 40 -3.74 8.56 7.81
CA ALA A 40 -4.20 8.73 6.43
C ALA A 40 -3.49 7.74 5.49
N SER A 41 -2.17 7.55 5.63
CA SER A 41 -1.41 6.57 4.87
C SER A 41 -1.81 5.13 5.22
N ALA A 42 -2.06 4.82 6.50
CA ALA A 42 -2.54 3.49 6.91
C ALA A 42 -3.89 3.16 6.29
N VAL A 43 -4.86 4.08 6.36
CA VAL A 43 -6.19 3.90 5.76
C VAL A 43 -6.11 3.83 4.24
N GLY A 44 -5.30 4.70 3.62
CA GLY A 44 -5.10 4.71 2.18
C GLY A 44 -4.49 3.41 1.66
N LEU A 45 -3.42 2.93 2.31
CA LEU A 45 -2.76 1.68 1.95
C LEU A 45 -3.69 0.49 2.20
N LEU A 46 -4.41 0.46 3.32
CA LEU A 46 -5.38 -0.60 3.61
C LEU A 46 -6.47 -0.66 2.54
N GLY A 47 -7.06 0.49 2.21
CA GLY A 47 -8.06 0.59 1.14
C GLY A 47 -7.50 0.09 -0.19
N LEU A 48 -6.30 0.53 -0.55
CA LEU A 48 -5.63 0.08 -1.77
C LEU A 48 -5.45 -1.44 -1.77
N SER A 49 -4.88 -2.02 -0.72
CA SER A 49 -4.65 -3.45 -0.55
C SER A 49 -5.94 -4.27 -0.64
N LEU A 50 -7.00 -3.87 0.07
CA LEU A 50 -8.30 -4.57 0.04
C LEU A 50 -8.95 -4.54 -1.35
N LEU A 51 -8.73 -3.46 -2.11
CA LEU A 51 -9.26 -3.30 -3.46
C LEU A 51 -8.37 -3.93 -4.54
N THR A 52 -7.14 -4.30 -4.23
CA THR A 52 -6.14 -4.77 -5.19
C THR A 52 -6.38 -6.22 -5.64
N ALA A 53 -6.18 -6.47 -6.93
CA ALA A 53 -6.33 -7.77 -7.57
C ALA A 53 -5.09 -8.65 -7.35
N TYR A 54 -4.85 -9.06 -6.10
CA TYR A 54 -3.79 -9.97 -5.67
C TYR A 54 -4.30 -10.96 -4.59
N PRO A 55 -3.55 -12.00 -4.19
CA PRO A 55 -4.10 -13.10 -3.39
C PRO A 55 -4.74 -12.72 -2.05
N LEU A 56 -4.35 -11.60 -1.44
CA LEU A 56 -4.88 -11.12 -0.16
C LEU A 56 -5.83 -9.92 -0.31
N GLY A 57 -6.23 -9.60 -1.53
CA GLY A 57 -7.25 -8.60 -1.81
C GLY A 57 -8.64 -9.16 -1.51
N ILE A 58 -9.60 -8.26 -1.33
CA ILE A 58 -11.01 -8.62 -1.10
C ILE A 58 -11.82 -8.34 -2.37
N ALA A 59 -11.86 -7.08 -2.82
CA ALA A 59 -12.71 -6.67 -3.94
C ALA A 59 -12.07 -6.90 -5.32
N HIS A 60 -10.73 -6.95 -5.39
CA HIS A 60 -9.98 -7.22 -6.62
C HIS A 60 -10.31 -6.30 -7.82
N VAL A 61 -10.70 -5.06 -7.56
CA VAL A 61 -11.10 -4.08 -8.59
C VAL A 61 -9.93 -3.24 -9.13
N ILE A 62 -8.84 -3.12 -8.38
CA ILE A 62 -7.63 -2.39 -8.78
C ILE A 62 -6.59 -3.37 -9.33
N PRO A 63 -6.13 -3.26 -10.59
CA PRO A 63 -5.04 -4.10 -11.11
C PRO A 63 -3.75 -3.94 -10.30
N PHE A 64 -2.98 -5.01 -10.12
CA PHE A 64 -1.79 -4.95 -9.27
C PHE A 64 -0.70 -4.03 -9.86
N THR A 65 -0.66 -3.88 -11.18
CA THR A 65 0.17 -2.88 -11.85
C THR A 65 -0.20 -1.44 -11.50
N ILE A 66 -1.49 -1.15 -11.28
CA ILE A 66 -1.96 0.16 -10.81
C ILE A 66 -1.62 0.36 -9.32
N HIS A 67 -1.76 -0.69 -8.49
CA HIS A 67 -1.27 -0.67 -7.11
C HIS A 67 0.20 -0.23 -7.05
N GLY A 68 1.08 -0.87 -7.82
CA GLY A 68 2.50 -0.51 -7.86
C GLY A 68 2.75 0.94 -8.30
N GLY A 69 1.94 1.48 -9.22
CA GLY A 69 2.01 2.89 -9.60
C GLY A 69 1.66 3.84 -8.45
N ILE A 70 0.63 3.51 -7.66
CA ILE A 70 0.23 4.29 -6.48
C ILE A 70 1.30 4.20 -5.39
N GLU A 71 1.90 3.02 -5.19
CA GLU A 71 2.98 2.78 -4.22
C GLU A 71 4.22 3.64 -4.49
N VAL A 72 4.58 3.88 -5.75
CA VAL A 72 5.65 4.84 -6.10
C VAL A 72 5.28 6.23 -5.63
N GLY A 73 4.04 6.67 -5.85
CA GLY A 73 3.55 7.96 -5.35
C GLY A 73 3.60 8.04 -3.83
N MET A 74 3.17 7.00 -3.12
CA MET A 74 3.23 6.92 -1.67
C MET A 74 4.67 6.96 -1.15
N THR A 75 5.60 6.24 -1.80
CA THR A 75 7.03 6.25 -1.48
C THR A 75 7.58 7.68 -1.51
N LEU A 76 7.35 8.40 -2.61
CA LEU A 76 7.82 9.78 -2.77
C LEU A 76 7.15 10.72 -1.76
N ALA A 77 5.84 10.56 -1.54
CA ALA A 77 5.09 11.37 -0.59
C ALA A 77 5.60 11.18 0.85
N LEU A 78 5.84 9.95 1.28
CA LEU A 78 6.37 9.65 2.61
C LEU A 78 7.77 10.24 2.79
N VAL A 79 8.64 10.10 1.79
CA VAL A 79 9.99 10.68 1.83
C VAL A 79 9.91 12.22 1.89
N ALA A 80 9.05 12.85 1.11
CA ALA A 80 8.96 14.32 1.07
C ALA A 80 8.20 14.94 2.26
N ALA A 81 7.33 14.17 2.92
CA ALA A 81 6.40 14.68 3.92
C ALA A 81 7.04 15.50 5.07
N PRO A 82 8.18 15.10 5.66
CA PRO A 82 8.77 15.87 6.76
C PRO A 82 9.05 17.32 6.39
N TRP A 83 9.48 17.59 5.16
CA TRP A 83 9.79 18.93 4.68
C TRP A 83 8.53 19.66 4.21
N LEU A 84 7.64 18.99 3.48
CA LEU A 84 6.42 19.61 2.96
C LEU A 84 5.44 20.03 4.06
N PHE A 85 5.43 19.31 5.18
CA PHE A 85 4.51 19.55 6.30
C PHE A 85 5.20 20.07 7.57
N GLY A 86 6.49 20.43 7.50
CA GLY A 86 7.19 21.16 8.56
C GLY A 86 7.50 20.36 9.83
N PHE A 87 7.70 19.05 9.73
CA PHE A 87 8.10 18.20 10.85
C PHE A 87 9.51 17.58 10.68
N SER A 88 10.34 18.13 9.78
CA SER A 88 11.71 17.69 9.54
C SER A 88 12.64 17.82 10.75
N ASP A 89 12.33 18.73 11.67
CA ASP A 89 13.10 18.95 12.90
C ASP A 89 12.69 18.02 14.05
N VAL A 90 11.71 17.14 13.83
CA VAL A 90 11.29 16.09 14.77
C VAL A 90 11.95 14.78 14.32
N PRO A 91 13.10 14.37 14.90
CA PRO A 91 13.92 13.30 14.31
C PRO A 91 13.19 11.95 14.25
N ALA A 92 12.41 11.62 15.27
CA ALA A 92 11.64 10.38 15.31
C ALA A 92 10.61 10.30 14.16
N ALA A 93 9.82 11.36 13.97
CA ALA A 93 8.82 11.42 12.90
C ALA A 93 9.49 11.46 11.52
N ARG A 94 10.49 12.33 11.33
CA ARG A 94 11.23 12.41 10.07
C ARG A 94 11.81 11.06 9.68
N ASN A 95 12.54 10.41 10.59
CA ASN A 95 13.20 9.14 10.31
C ASN A 95 12.18 8.02 10.04
N PHE A 96 11.07 7.98 10.77
CA PHE A 96 10.00 7.00 10.52
C PHE A 96 9.43 7.13 9.10
N PHE A 97 9.12 8.35 8.66
CA PHE A 97 8.61 8.62 7.31
C PHE A 97 9.64 8.28 6.22
N LEU A 98 10.91 8.65 6.42
CA LEU A 98 12.00 8.30 5.51
C LEU A 98 12.18 6.80 5.37
N ILE A 99 12.27 6.08 6.50
CA ILE A 99 12.46 4.62 6.52
C ILE A 99 11.27 3.94 5.88
N SER A 100 10.04 4.37 6.20
CA SER A 100 8.82 3.81 5.61
C SER A 100 8.79 4.02 4.10
N GLY A 101 9.08 5.24 3.63
CA GLY A 101 9.15 5.53 2.20
C GLY A 101 10.21 4.70 1.47
N VAL A 102 11.44 4.62 2.01
CA VAL A 102 12.51 3.80 1.42
C VAL A 102 12.14 2.32 1.43
N ALA A 103 11.53 1.82 2.49
CA ALA A 103 11.07 0.42 2.57
C ALA A 103 10.01 0.11 1.52
N LEU A 104 9.01 0.98 1.34
CA LEU A 104 8.01 0.85 0.27
C LEU A 104 8.69 0.88 -1.11
N GLY A 105 9.59 1.83 -1.35
CA GLY A 105 10.35 1.89 -2.61
C GLY A 105 11.15 0.61 -2.89
N ALA A 106 11.72 0.00 -1.86
CA ALA A 106 12.43 -1.28 -1.99
C ALA A 106 11.48 -2.43 -2.31
N VAL A 107 10.30 -2.48 -1.69
CA VAL A 107 9.23 -3.45 -2.01
C VAL A 107 8.81 -3.30 -3.46
N TYR A 108 8.57 -2.06 -3.93
CA TYR A 108 8.25 -1.78 -5.32
C TYR A 108 9.29 -2.33 -6.30
N LEU A 109 10.57 -2.01 -6.08
CA LEU A 109 11.66 -2.46 -6.94
C LEU A 109 11.82 -4.00 -6.93
N ALA A 110 11.48 -4.66 -5.82
CA ALA A 110 11.60 -6.10 -5.66
C ALA A 110 10.38 -6.89 -6.18
N THR A 111 9.26 -6.23 -6.48
CA THR A 111 7.98 -6.88 -6.80
C THR A 111 7.79 -7.13 -8.30
N ASN A 112 7.31 -8.33 -8.64
CA ASN A 112 6.84 -8.62 -10.00
C ASN A 112 5.36 -8.29 -10.16
N TYR A 113 5.02 -7.03 -10.47
CA TYR A 113 3.62 -6.64 -10.62
C TYR A 113 2.89 -7.35 -11.77
N LYS A 114 3.62 -7.77 -12.81
CA LYS A 114 3.03 -8.52 -13.94
C LYS A 114 2.62 -9.94 -13.56
N ALA A 115 3.22 -10.53 -12.52
CA ALA A 115 2.89 -11.90 -12.08
C ALA A 115 1.49 -12.00 -11.46
N ALA A 116 1.00 -10.95 -10.79
CA ALA A 116 -0.37 -10.97 -10.24
C ALA A 116 -1.45 -10.71 -11.30
N ASP A 117 -1.13 -9.98 -12.37
CA ASP A 117 -2.09 -9.79 -13.46
C ASP A 117 -2.42 -11.12 -14.15
N SER A 118 -1.48 -12.09 -14.16
CA SER A 118 -1.76 -13.47 -14.56
C SER A 118 -2.72 -14.18 -13.59
N TYR A 119 -2.54 -14.01 -12.27
CA TYR A 119 -3.47 -14.53 -11.26
C TYR A 119 -4.91 -13.98 -11.45
N ARG A 120 -5.05 -12.69 -11.78
CA ARG A 120 -6.35 -12.08 -12.12
C ARG A 120 -6.98 -12.72 -13.36
N LYS A 121 -6.18 -13.02 -14.39
CA LYS A 121 -6.68 -13.66 -15.63
C LYS A 121 -7.17 -15.09 -15.38
N GLU A 122 -6.53 -15.81 -14.46
CA GLU A 122 -6.90 -17.19 -14.09
C GLU A 122 -8.10 -17.25 -13.15
N ARG A 123 -8.34 -16.21 -12.35
CA ARG A 123 -9.52 -16.05 -11.51
C ARG A 123 -10.32 -14.80 -11.93
N PRO A 124 -10.91 -14.78 -13.14
CA PRO A 124 -11.77 -13.68 -13.52
C PRO A 124 -12.89 -13.60 -12.48
N ILE A 125 -13.01 -12.45 -11.83
CA ILE A 125 -14.22 -12.14 -11.06
C ILE A 125 -15.36 -12.40 -12.03
N ALA A 126 -16.23 -13.36 -11.72
CA ALA A 126 -17.40 -13.64 -12.51
C ALA A 126 -18.33 -12.41 -12.40
N VAL A 127 -18.08 -11.41 -13.23
CA VAL A 127 -19.04 -10.33 -13.52
C VAL A 127 -20.07 -10.93 -14.48
N THR A 128 -20.76 -11.98 -14.05
CA THR A 128 -21.95 -12.47 -14.74
C THR A 128 -23.08 -11.49 -14.45
N ARG A 129 -23.99 -11.27 -15.41
CA ARG A 129 -25.20 -10.45 -15.18
C ARG A 129 -26.00 -10.90 -13.94
N GLU A 130 -25.86 -12.17 -13.55
CA GLU A 130 -26.47 -12.76 -12.36
C GLU A 130 -25.92 -12.20 -11.04
N SER A 131 -24.67 -11.72 -10.98
CA SER A 131 -24.08 -11.18 -9.75
C SER A 131 -24.67 -9.83 -9.31
N TYR A 132 -25.45 -9.18 -10.18
CA TYR A 132 -26.20 -7.95 -9.90
C TYR A 132 -27.70 -8.17 -9.64
N GLY A 133 -28.16 -9.42 -9.55
CA GLY A 133 -29.54 -9.74 -9.14
C GLY A 133 -30.63 -9.39 -10.15
N TRP A 134 -30.29 -9.05 -11.40
CA TRP A 134 -31.27 -8.82 -12.46
C TRP A 134 -31.65 -10.16 -13.11
N ARG A 135 -32.83 -10.69 -12.78
CA ARG A 135 -33.43 -11.83 -13.48
C ARG A 135 -34.35 -11.31 -14.58
N THR A 136 -34.14 -11.79 -15.82
CA THR A 136 -35.09 -11.65 -16.93
C THR A 136 -36.26 -12.59 -16.75
#